data_AF-A0A318S4P0-F1
#
_entry.id   AF-A0A318S4P0-F1
#
_cell.length_a   1.000
_cell.length_b   1.000
_cell.length_c   1.000
_cell.angle_alpha   90.00
_cell.angle_beta   90.00
_cell.angle_gamma   90.00
#
_symmetry.space_group_name_H-M   'P 1'
#
loop_
_entity.id
_entity.type
_entity.pdbx_description
1 polymer ?
#
loop_
_entity_poly.entity_id
_entity_poly.type
_entity_poly.pdbx_seq_one_letter_code
_entity_poly.pdbx_strand_id
1 'polypeptide(L)'
;MEYVVFDLETTGFSPENDDIIEIGAVLVDRDDILERPRFHRLVRPTKPIPWRATMIHGIRDSDVRSAPTLEVVLPDFLAFVGDRPVVAHNIGFDMGFVQAAMRRHGLLWLPPQEICTMQLSRRAFPRERSHKLDSVAERLGLHFPEGARHRSVGDALVTAQAFLHMRRHV
;
A
#
# COMPACT_ATOMS: atom_id res chain seq x y z
N MET A 1 16.14 10.85 -6.36
CA MET A 1 14.85 11.21 -5.74
C MET A 1 14.30 9.91 -5.22
N GLU A 2 13.94 9.89 -3.95
CA GLU A 2 13.41 8.70 -3.29
C GLU A 2 11.88 8.72 -3.32
N TYR A 3 11.28 7.55 -3.51
CA TYR A 3 9.83 7.34 -3.45
C TYR A 3 9.52 6.32 -2.37
N VAL A 4 8.41 6.51 -1.67
CA VAL A 4 7.88 5.51 -0.75
C VAL A 4 6.73 4.79 -1.44
N VAL A 5 6.92 3.51 -1.73
CA VAL A 5 5.89 2.67 -2.32
C VAL A 5 5.22 1.89 -1.21
N PHE A 6 3.90 2.00 -1.08
CA PHE A 6 3.18 1.38 0.02
C PHE A 6 1.86 0.75 -0.42
N ASP A 7 1.34 -0.11 0.44
CA ASP A 7 0.07 -0.82 0.28
C ASP A 7 -0.54 -1.07 1.67
N LEU A 8 -1.88 -1.10 1.74
CA LEU A 8 -2.64 -1.34 2.96
C LEU A 8 -3.54 -2.57 2.83
N GLU A 9 -3.58 -3.37 3.90
CA GLU A 9 -4.66 -4.33 4.09
C GLU A 9 -5.67 -3.76 5.10
N THR A 10 -6.96 -3.99 4.85
CA THR A 10 -8.05 -3.37 5.59
C THR A 10 -9.18 -4.36 5.91
N THR A 11 -10.03 -4.03 6.87
CA THR A 11 -11.23 -4.84 7.18
C THR A 11 -12.31 -4.76 6.10
N GLY A 12 -12.20 -3.84 5.14
CA GLY A 12 -13.20 -3.55 4.12
C GLY A 12 -12.82 -2.33 3.26
N PHE A 13 -13.76 -1.77 2.51
CA PHE A 13 -13.47 -0.78 1.47
C PHE A 13 -13.79 0.68 1.83
N SER A 14 -14.34 0.94 3.01
CA SER A 14 -14.77 2.28 3.41
C SER A 14 -13.77 2.92 4.37
N PRO A 15 -13.00 3.95 3.97
CA PRO A 15 -12.10 4.65 4.88
C PRO A 15 -12.78 5.17 6.15
N GLU A 16 -14.08 5.50 6.06
CA GLU A 16 -14.86 6.03 7.17
C GLU A 16 -15.38 4.95 8.14
N ASN A 17 -15.57 3.72 7.68
CA ASN A 17 -16.18 2.66 8.49
C ASN A 17 -15.26 1.46 8.75
N ASP A 18 -14.22 1.27 7.93
CA ASP A 18 -13.27 0.16 7.98
C ASP A 18 -11.92 0.59 8.57
N ASP A 19 -11.18 -0.40 9.05
CA ASP A 19 -9.91 -0.19 9.73
C ASP A 19 -8.75 -0.73 8.88
N ILE A 20 -7.61 -0.04 8.96
CA ILE A 20 -6.32 -0.54 8.47
C ILE A 20 -5.85 -1.63 9.43
N ILE A 21 -5.41 -2.76 8.90
CA ILE A 21 -4.92 -3.93 9.66
C ILE A 21 -3.49 -4.33 9.32
N GLU A 22 -2.95 -3.85 8.19
CA GLU A 22 -1.53 -4.00 7.85
C GLU A 22 -1.07 -2.78 7.04
N ILE A 23 0.15 -2.31 7.30
CA ILE A 23 0.83 -1.31 6.50
C ILE A 23 2.18 -1.88 6.07
N GLY A 24 2.43 -1.87 4.78
CA GLY A 24 3.70 -2.30 4.19
C GLY A 24 4.22 -1.21 3.26
N ALA A 25 5.50 -0.88 3.39
CA ALA A 25 6.15 0.08 2.50
C ALA A 25 7.62 -0.24 2.24
N VAL A 26 8.06 0.08 1.03
CA VAL A 26 9.45 -0.03 0.57
C VAL A 26 9.92 1.29 -0.01
N LEU A 27 11.23 1.48 -0.03
CA LEU A 27 11.83 2.66 -0.65
C LEU A 27 12.30 2.33 -2.06
N VAL A 28 12.16 3.31 -2.94
CA VAL A 28 12.78 3.31 -4.26
C VAL A 28 13.71 4.52 -4.31
N ASP A 29 15.01 4.29 -4.43
CA ASP A 29 15.97 5.36 -4.73
C ASP A 29 16.45 5.22 -6.17
N ARG A 30 16.21 6.26 -6.99
CA ARG A 30 16.47 6.21 -8.43
C ARG A 30 15.80 4.97 -9.04
N ASP A 31 16.57 4.04 -9.60
CA ASP A 31 16.09 2.81 -10.25
C ASP A 31 16.19 1.57 -9.35
N ASP A 32 16.60 1.74 -8.09
CA ASP A 32 16.82 0.65 -7.14
C ASP A 32 15.69 0.56 -6.11
N ILE A 33 15.13 -0.63 -5.94
CA ILE A 33 14.20 -0.93 -4.86
C ILE A 33 15.01 -1.34 -3.64
N LEU A 34 14.95 -0.54 -2.59
CA LEU A 34 15.61 -0.82 -1.34
C LEU A 34 14.68 -1.69 -0.48
N GLU A 35 15.05 -2.96 -0.28
CA GLU A 35 14.36 -3.83 0.69
C GLU A 35 14.61 -3.39 2.14
N ARG A 36 15.63 -2.54 2.36
CA ARG A 36 15.93 -1.92 3.66
C ARG A 36 16.39 -0.46 3.47
N PRO A 37 15.88 0.47 4.30
CA PRO A 37 14.84 0.24 5.29
C PRO A 37 13.47 -0.01 4.64
N ARG A 38 12.68 -0.92 5.23
CA ARG A 38 11.28 -1.17 4.89
C ARG A 38 10.41 -0.89 6.10
N PHE A 39 9.17 -0.45 5.88
CA PHE A 39 8.16 -0.35 6.91
C PHE A 39 7.20 -1.54 6.82
N HIS A 40 6.96 -2.19 7.96
CA HIS A 40 5.95 -3.25 8.04
C HIS A 40 5.38 -3.30 9.45
N ARG A 41 4.05 -3.16 9.56
CA ARG A 41 3.33 -3.27 10.83
C ARG A 41 1.97 -3.89 10.60
N LEU A 42 1.62 -4.88 11.42
CA LEU A 42 0.24 -5.24 11.67
C LEU A 42 -0.38 -4.22 12.60
N VAL A 43 -1.69 -4.00 12.44
CA VAL A 43 -2.47 -3.02 13.20
C VAL A 43 -3.67 -3.71 13.80
N ARG A 44 -3.91 -3.49 15.10
CA ARG A 44 -5.09 -3.99 15.78
C ARG A 44 -6.32 -3.15 15.39
N PRO A 45 -7.33 -3.73 14.72
CA PRO A 45 -8.54 -3.02 14.37
C PRO A 45 -9.42 -2.77 15.61
N THR A 46 -10.36 -1.85 15.48
CA THR A 46 -11.39 -1.53 16.49
C THR A 46 -12.60 -2.46 16.41
N LYS A 47 -12.69 -3.25 15.34
CA LYS A 47 -13.78 -4.20 15.07
C LYS A 47 -13.24 -5.54 14.55
N PRO A 48 -14.01 -6.64 14.66
CA PRO A 48 -13.60 -7.93 14.11
C PRO A 48 -13.34 -7.86 12.61
N ILE A 49 -12.32 -8.57 12.15
CA ILE A 49 -12.01 -8.67 10.72
C ILE A 49 -13.09 -9.52 10.03
N PRO A 50 -13.83 -8.98 9.04
CA PRO A 50 -14.82 -9.75 8.32
C PRO A 50 -14.19 -10.94 7.59
N TRP A 51 -14.86 -12.10 7.62
CA TRP A 51 -14.41 -13.32 6.91
C TRP A 51 -14.01 -13.08 5.45
N ARG A 52 -14.77 -12.23 4.74
CA ARG A 52 -14.48 -11.91 3.33
C ARG A 52 -13.14 -11.20 3.15
N ALA A 53 -12.74 -10.35 4.09
CA ALA A 53 -11.44 -9.69 4.07
C ALA A 53 -10.33 -10.70 4.40
N THR A 54 -10.50 -11.53 5.45
CA THR A 54 -9.58 -12.64 5.76
C THR A 54 -9.36 -13.59 4.58
N MET A 55 -10.38 -13.85 3.76
CA MET A 55 -10.23 -14.68 2.56
C MET A 55 -9.35 -14.06 1.46
N ILE A 56 -9.12 -12.74 1.50
CA ILE A 56 -8.26 -12.02 0.56
C ILE A 56 -6.83 -12.00 1.08
N HIS A 57 -6.61 -11.41 2.26
CA HIS A 57 -5.27 -11.14 2.80
C HIS A 57 -4.76 -12.19 3.80
N GLY A 58 -5.58 -13.16 4.19
CA GLY A 58 -5.21 -14.23 5.13
C GLY A 58 -5.16 -13.80 6.60
N ILE A 59 -5.09 -12.50 6.89
CA ILE A 59 -5.05 -11.96 8.27
C ILE A 59 -6.35 -12.23 9.04
N ARG A 60 -6.20 -12.82 10.22
CA ARG A 60 -7.27 -13.16 11.19
C ARG A 60 -7.17 -12.28 12.44
N ASP A 61 -8.26 -12.20 13.20
CA ASP A 61 -8.27 -11.48 14.49
C ASP A 61 -7.19 -11.99 15.47
N SER A 62 -6.82 -13.28 15.40
CA SER A 62 -5.74 -13.85 16.20
C SER A 62 -4.38 -13.21 15.91
N ASP A 63 -4.14 -12.82 14.66
CA ASP A 63 -2.84 -12.38 14.17
C ASP A 63 -2.56 -10.92 14.59
N VAL A 64 -3.63 -10.14 14.77
CA VAL A 64 -3.57 -8.70 15.11
C VAL A 64 -3.95 -8.40 16.56
N ARG A 65 -4.34 -9.40 17.37
CA ARG A 65 -4.80 -9.20 18.74
C ARG A 65 -3.79 -8.46 19.63
N SER A 66 -2.51 -8.81 19.50
CA SER A 66 -1.40 -8.20 20.23
C SER A 66 -0.72 -7.06 19.47
N ALA A 67 -1.18 -6.74 18.25
CA ALA A 67 -0.62 -5.67 17.46
C ALA A 67 -0.91 -4.29 18.09
N PRO A 68 -0.06 -3.28 17.84
CA PRO A 68 -0.34 -1.90 18.21
C PRO A 68 -1.60 -1.38 17.50
N THR A 69 -2.24 -0.36 18.09
CA THR A 69 -3.37 0.34 17.46
C THR A 69 -2.88 1.26 16.34
N LEU A 70 -3.82 1.67 15.47
CA LEU A 70 -3.49 2.59 14.38
C LEU A 70 -2.95 3.94 14.90
N GLU A 71 -3.44 4.42 16.03
CA GLU A 71 -2.95 5.64 16.70
C GLU A 71 -1.44 5.60 16.97
N VAL A 72 -0.89 4.41 17.25
CA VAL A 72 0.55 4.21 17.49
C VAL A 72 1.30 4.03 16.16
N VAL A 73 0.74 3.24 15.24
CA VAL A 73 1.44 2.87 14.00
C VAL A 73 1.46 4.00 12.96
N LEU A 74 0.40 4.81 12.88
CA LEU A 74 0.26 5.84 11.87
C LEU A 74 1.36 6.91 11.98
N PRO A 75 1.67 7.49 13.15
CA PRO A 75 2.79 8.42 13.28
C PRO A 75 4.14 7.82 12.84
N ASP A 76 4.40 6.56 13.18
CA ASP A 76 5.62 5.86 12.75
C ASP A 76 5.69 5.70 11.23
N PHE A 77 4.55 5.38 10.60
CA PHE A 77 4.47 5.29 9.14
C PHE A 77 4.70 6.65 8.48
N LEU A 78 4.06 7.72 8.98
CA LEU A 78 4.24 9.07 8.45
C LEU A 78 5.68 9.56 8.62
N ALA A 79 6.32 9.24 9.75
CA ALA A 79 7.74 9.53 9.97
C ALA A 79 8.64 8.73 9.04
N PHE A 80 8.32 7.45 8.79
CA PHE A 80 9.00 6.65 7.78
C PHE A 80 8.88 7.29 6.41
N VAL A 81 7.70 7.80 6.02
CA VAL A 81 7.48 8.45 4.73
C VAL A 81 8.22 9.79 4.61
N GLY A 82 8.21 10.61 5.66
CA GLY A 82 8.85 11.93 5.66
C GLY A 82 8.36 12.83 4.51
N ASP A 83 9.29 13.58 3.91
CA ASP A 83 9.02 14.51 2.80
C ASP A 83 9.19 13.86 1.41
N ARG A 84 8.93 12.55 1.29
CA ARG A 84 9.08 11.82 0.03
C ARG A 84 7.74 11.63 -0.68
N PRO A 85 7.70 11.70 -2.02
CA PRO A 85 6.53 11.27 -2.78
C PRO A 85 6.10 9.85 -2.42
N VAL A 86 4.79 9.61 -2.47
CA VAL A 86 4.22 8.29 -2.25
C VAL A 86 3.68 7.67 -3.52
N VAL A 87 3.79 6.36 -3.61
CA VAL A 87 3.35 5.55 -4.74
C VAL A 87 2.52 4.39 -4.20
N ALA A 88 1.36 4.14 -4.80
CA ALA A 88 0.55 2.95 -4.50
C ALA A 88 -0.23 2.51 -5.74
N HIS A 89 -0.71 1.26 -5.72
CA HIS A 89 -1.58 0.75 -6.77
C HIS A 89 -3.05 1.05 -6.41
N ASN A 90 -3.72 1.86 -7.23
CA ASN A 90 -5.03 2.43 -6.88
C ASN A 90 -4.99 3.37 -5.64
N ILE A 91 -3.96 4.22 -5.58
CA ILE A 91 -3.62 5.10 -4.44
C ILE A 91 -4.78 5.86 -3.78
N GLY A 92 -5.86 6.19 -4.50
CA GLY A 92 -7.03 6.83 -3.90
C GLY A 92 -7.69 5.98 -2.80
N PHE A 93 -7.55 4.65 -2.88
CA PHE A 93 -7.94 3.73 -1.82
C PHE A 93 -7.05 3.91 -0.59
N ASP A 94 -5.74 3.68 -0.73
CA ASP A 94 -4.78 3.69 0.38
C ASP A 94 -4.71 5.07 1.05
N MET A 95 -4.55 6.13 0.25
CA MET A 95 -4.54 7.50 0.75
C MET A 95 -5.88 7.90 1.35
N GLY A 96 -7.00 7.37 0.87
CA GLY A 96 -8.30 7.58 1.49
C GLY A 96 -8.33 7.09 2.95
N PHE A 97 -7.80 5.89 3.20
CA PHE A 97 -7.65 5.33 4.54
C PHE A 97 -6.68 6.13 5.40
N VAL A 98 -5.50 6.48 4.88
CA VAL A 98 -4.50 7.30 5.61
C VAL A 98 -5.09 8.65 6.00
N GLN A 99 -5.73 9.35 5.05
CA GLN A 99 -6.34 10.67 5.30
C GLN A 99 -7.49 10.59 6.32
N ALA A 100 -8.35 9.57 6.25
CA ALA A 100 -9.40 9.35 7.23
C ALA A 100 -8.83 9.10 8.64
N ALA A 101 -7.81 8.25 8.74
CA ALA A 101 -7.14 7.97 10.00
C ALA A 101 -6.47 9.23 10.58
N MET A 102 -5.79 10.02 9.75
CA MET A 102 -5.19 11.27 10.18
C MET A 102 -6.22 12.27 10.70
N ARG A 103 -7.37 12.42 10.04
CA ARG A 103 -8.47 13.28 10.52
C ARG A 103 -8.94 12.84 11.90
N ARG A 104 -9.14 11.53 12.12
CA ARG A 104 -9.58 10.98 13.42
C ARG A 104 -8.58 11.23 14.54
N HIS A 105 -7.27 11.19 14.23
CA HIS A 105 -6.20 11.37 15.21
C HIS A 105 -5.64 12.79 15.27
N GLY A 106 -6.25 13.75 14.57
CA GLY A 106 -5.81 15.15 14.57
C GLY A 106 -4.40 15.37 13.98
N LEU A 107 -3.97 14.49 13.07
CA LEU A 107 -2.67 14.55 12.41
C LEU A 107 -2.75 15.35 11.11
N LEU A 108 -1.68 16.09 10.80
CA LEU A 108 -1.52 16.82 9.54
C LEU A 108 -0.26 16.33 8.83
N TRP A 109 -0.44 15.89 7.61
CA TRP A 109 0.61 15.38 6.73
C TRP A 109 0.09 15.42 5.29
N LEU A 110 0.95 15.78 4.36
CA LEU A 110 0.63 15.76 2.95
C LEU A 110 1.94 15.43 2.22
N PRO A 111 1.99 14.34 1.42
CA PRO A 111 3.18 14.05 0.65
C PRO A 111 3.34 15.12 -0.45
N PRO A 112 4.59 15.41 -0.89
CA PRO A 112 4.82 16.36 -1.98
C PRO A 112 4.18 15.91 -3.31
N GLN A 113 3.93 14.60 -3.47
CA GLN A 113 3.27 14.04 -4.64
C GLN A 113 2.66 12.66 -4.33
N GLU A 114 1.51 12.39 -4.93
CA GLU A 114 0.84 11.07 -4.94
C GLU A 114 0.89 10.47 -6.35
N ILE A 115 1.39 9.25 -6.48
CA ILE A 115 1.52 8.55 -7.76
C ILE A 115 0.72 7.25 -7.75
N CYS A 116 -0.21 7.13 -8.69
CA CYS A 116 -1.04 5.93 -8.83
C CYS A 116 -0.52 5.03 -9.95
N THR A 117 0.01 3.84 -9.62
CA THR A 117 0.52 2.92 -10.66
C THR A 117 -0.59 2.35 -11.55
N MET A 118 -1.83 2.26 -11.06
CA MET A 118 -2.99 1.93 -11.90
C MET A 118 -3.25 3.00 -12.98
N GLN A 119 -3.07 4.29 -12.65
CA GLN A 119 -3.21 5.37 -13.64
C GLN A 119 -2.03 5.40 -14.61
N LEU A 120 -0.81 5.14 -14.13
CA LEU A 120 0.35 4.96 -15.02
C LEU A 120 0.10 3.79 -16.00
N SER A 121 -0.44 2.68 -15.52
CA SER A 121 -0.79 1.53 -16.36
C SER A 121 -1.83 1.87 -17.42
N ARG A 122 -2.87 2.66 -17.08
CA ARG A 122 -3.87 3.14 -18.05
C ARG A 122 -3.26 4.02 -19.14
N ARG A 123 -2.25 4.83 -18.81
CA ARG A 123 -1.54 5.67 -19.78
C ARG A 123 -0.60 4.85 -20.67
N ALA A 124 0.18 3.96 -20.07
CA ALA A 124 1.14 3.12 -20.79
C ALA A 124 0.45 2.07 -21.68
N PHE A 125 -0.70 1.55 -21.24
CA PHE A 125 -1.41 0.44 -21.91
C PHE A 125 -2.91 0.74 -22.10
N PRO A 126 -3.27 1.77 -22.89
CA PRO A 126 -4.65 2.28 -22.96
C PRO A 126 -5.68 1.32 -23.59
N ARG A 127 -5.22 0.25 -24.26
CA ARG A 127 -6.09 -0.75 -24.90
C ARG A 127 -6.36 -1.97 -24.02
N GLU A 128 -5.76 -2.03 -22.84
CA GLU A 128 -5.88 -3.15 -21.94
C GLU A 128 -7.21 -3.11 -21.18
N ARG A 129 -7.79 -4.29 -20.95
CA ARG A 129 -9.09 -4.40 -20.27
C ARG A 129 -8.99 -4.29 -18.76
N SER A 130 -7.84 -4.67 -18.19
CA SER A 130 -7.61 -4.72 -16.74
C SER A 130 -6.30 -4.02 -16.38
N HIS A 131 -6.38 -3.23 -15.31
CA HIS A 131 -5.25 -2.54 -14.69
C HIS A 131 -5.12 -2.89 -13.21
N LYS A 132 -5.72 -4.01 -12.77
CA LYS A 132 -5.45 -4.57 -11.43
C LYS A 132 -3.98 -4.96 -11.33
N LEU A 133 -3.43 -4.95 -10.12
CA LEU A 133 -2.02 -5.25 -9.88
C LEU A 133 -1.61 -6.60 -10.50
N ASP A 134 -2.44 -7.64 -10.37
CA ASP A 134 -2.20 -8.96 -10.98
C ASP A 134 -2.03 -8.88 -12.51
N SER A 135 -2.96 -8.18 -13.19
CA SER A 135 -2.89 -8.00 -14.64
C SER A 135 -1.72 -7.12 -15.08
N VAL A 136 -1.32 -6.16 -14.24
CA VAL A 136 -0.12 -5.34 -14.50
C VAL A 136 1.14 -6.16 -14.32
N ALA A 137 1.23 -6.95 -13.25
CA ALA A 137 2.35 -7.82 -12.97
C ALA A 137 2.56 -8.85 -14.09
N GLU A 138 1.50 -9.55 -14.48
CA GLU A 138 1.51 -10.51 -15.60
C GLU A 138 2.02 -9.86 -16.90
N ARG A 139 1.47 -8.70 -17.26
CA ARG A 139 1.85 -7.99 -18.49
C ARG A 139 3.32 -7.57 -18.50
N LEU A 140 3.84 -7.18 -17.35
CA LEU A 140 5.22 -6.72 -17.19
C LEU A 140 6.21 -7.86 -16.89
N GLY A 141 5.74 -9.12 -16.83
CA GLY A 141 6.58 -10.26 -16.46
C GLY A 141 7.10 -10.21 -15.02
N LEU A 142 6.33 -9.58 -14.12
CA LEU A 142 6.65 -9.46 -12.70
C LEU A 142 5.98 -10.58 -11.91
N HIS A 143 6.63 -10.99 -10.82
CA HIS A 143 6.17 -12.08 -9.98
C HIS A 143 6.06 -11.62 -8.53
N PHE A 144 4.98 -12.05 -7.87
CA PHE A 144 4.88 -11.95 -6.42
C PHE A 144 5.78 -13.02 -5.81
N PRO A 145 6.58 -12.71 -4.77
CA PRO A 145 7.22 -13.72 -3.96
C PRO A 145 6.19 -14.72 -3.41
N GLU A 146 6.61 -15.96 -3.15
CA GLU A 146 5.73 -17.02 -2.67
C GLU A 146 4.99 -16.58 -1.40
N GLY A 147 3.65 -16.65 -1.40
CA GLY A 147 2.81 -16.26 -0.27
C GLY A 147 2.75 -14.74 0.02
N ALA A 148 3.29 -13.89 -0.86
CA ALA A 148 3.37 -12.45 -0.63
C ALA A 148 2.25 -11.64 -1.31
N ARG A 149 1.41 -12.26 -2.15
CA ARG A 149 0.23 -11.61 -2.72
C ARG A 149 -0.83 -11.38 -1.64
N HIS A 150 -1.47 -10.21 -1.64
CA HIS A 150 -2.40 -9.79 -0.58
C HIS A 150 -1.73 -9.72 0.79
N ARG A 151 -0.46 -9.33 0.77
CA ARG A 151 0.33 -8.93 1.92
C ARG A 151 0.97 -7.61 1.54
N SER A 152 0.78 -6.62 2.39
CA SER A 152 1.13 -5.23 2.08
C SER A 152 2.58 -5.03 1.59
N VAL A 153 3.56 -5.71 2.18
CA VAL A 153 4.96 -5.62 1.71
C VAL A 153 5.16 -6.27 0.34
N GLY A 154 4.52 -7.41 0.09
CA GLY A 154 4.63 -8.10 -1.20
C GLY A 154 3.98 -7.31 -2.33
N ASP A 155 2.80 -6.76 -2.06
CA ASP A 155 2.09 -5.91 -3.01
C ASP A 155 2.82 -4.57 -3.22
N ALA A 156 3.40 -3.97 -2.17
CA ALA A 156 4.25 -2.78 -2.31
C ALA A 156 5.51 -3.05 -3.15
N LEU A 157 6.15 -4.21 -3.01
CA LEU A 157 7.32 -4.60 -3.81
C LEU A 157 6.98 -4.74 -5.29
N VAL A 158 5.91 -5.47 -5.63
CA VAL A 158 5.47 -5.60 -7.03
C VAL A 158 5.00 -4.26 -7.58
N THR A 159 4.34 -3.44 -6.78
CA THR A 159 3.98 -2.07 -7.14
C THR A 159 5.20 -1.22 -7.44
N ALA A 160 6.29 -1.35 -6.67
CA ALA A 160 7.54 -0.63 -6.89
C ALA A 160 8.20 -1.05 -8.22
N GLN A 161 8.24 -2.35 -8.50
CA GLN A 161 8.75 -2.88 -9.78
C GLN A 161 7.92 -2.36 -10.96
N ALA A 162 6.58 -2.40 -10.85
CA ALA A 162 5.68 -1.90 -11.88
C ALA A 162 5.85 -0.38 -12.08
N PHE A 163 6.01 0.38 -11.01
CA PHE A 163 6.30 1.81 -11.05
C PHE A 163 7.60 2.09 -11.83
N LEU A 164 8.69 1.41 -11.51
CA LEU A 164 9.97 1.57 -12.20
C LEU A 164 9.89 1.23 -13.70
N HIS A 165 9.15 0.19 -14.06
CA HIS A 165 8.91 -0.16 -15.46
C HIS A 165 8.14 0.94 -16.20
N MET A 166 7.02 1.39 -15.62
CA MET A 166 6.09 2.27 -16.31
C MET A 166 6.50 3.73 -16.28
N ARG A 167 7.19 4.21 -15.24
CA ARG A 167 7.60 5.63 -15.13
C ARG A 167 8.52 6.10 -16.27
N ARG A 168 9.20 5.16 -16.94
CA ARG A 168 10.06 5.42 -18.10
C ARG A 168 9.27 5.71 -19.38
N HIS A 169 7.96 5.44 -19.36
CA HIS A 169 7.05 5.52 -20.51
C HIS A 169 6.05 6.67 -20.37
N VAL A 170 6.25 7.56 -19.38
CA VAL A 170 5.37 8.70 -19.07
C VAL A 170 6.18 9.99 -19.04
#